data_AF-A0A929G6M1-F1
#
_entry.id   AF-A0A929G6M1-F1
#
_cell.length_a   1.000
_cell.length_b   1.000
_cell.length_c   1.000
_cell.angle_alpha   90.00
_cell.angle_beta   90.00
_cell.angle_gamma   90.00
#
_symmetry.space_group_name_H-M   'P 1'
#
loop_
_entity.id
_entity.type
_entity.pdbx_description
1 polymer ?
#
loop_
_entity_poly.entity_id
_entity_poly.type
_entity_poly.pdbx_seq_one_letter_code
_entity_poly.pdbx_strand_id
1 'polypeptide(L)'
;MKRTKPTLWQRLATALGWTRSSYFLISGFVATLFVIVVVWWPLARDALVYIDWSRPLWLQIDWLLLSIFAAMSLLITAGADL
;
A
#
# COMPACT_ATOMS: atom_id res chain seq x y z
N MET A 1 -22.77 -38.79 -10.20
CA MET A 1 -21.76 -37.92 -9.55
C MET A 1 -21.39 -36.77 -10.50
N LYS A 2 -21.90 -35.54 -10.28
CA LYS A 2 -21.51 -34.37 -11.09
C LYS A 2 -20.16 -33.85 -10.58
N ARG A 3 -19.07 -34.14 -11.29
CA ARG A 3 -17.77 -33.47 -11.09
C ARG A 3 -17.89 -32.03 -11.59
N THR A 4 -18.18 -31.10 -10.69
CA THR A 4 -18.05 -29.67 -10.95
C THR A 4 -16.58 -29.36 -11.20
N LYS A 5 -16.26 -28.86 -12.40
CA LYS A 5 -14.89 -28.47 -12.76
C LYS A 5 -14.48 -27.31 -11.86
N PRO A 6 -13.29 -27.37 -11.21
CA PRO A 6 -12.84 -26.28 -10.36
C PRO A 6 -12.70 -25.01 -11.20
N THR A 7 -13.29 -23.93 -10.73
CA THR A 7 -13.27 -22.64 -11.43
C THR A 7 -11.86 -22.08 -11.45
N LEU A 8 -11.51 -21.25 -12.45
CA LEU A 8 -10.18 -20.62 -12.55
C LEU A 8 -9.78 -19.92 -11.23
N TRP A 9 -10.75 -19.31 -10.55
CA TRP A 9 -10.60 -18.69 -9.23
C TRP A 9 -10.20 -19.67 -8.12
N GLN A 10 -10.75 -20.89 -8.11
CA GLN A 10 -10.36 -21.92 -7.14
C GLN A 10 -8.93 -22.41 -7.39
N ARG A 11 -8.50 -22.51 -8.65
CA ARG A 11 -7.13 -22.91 -9.00
C ARG A 11 -6.12 -21.82 -8.61
N LEU A 12 -6.46 -20.56 -8.81
CA LEU A 12 -5.64 -19.41 -8.39
C LEU A 12 -5.54 -19.30 -6.87
N ALA A 13 -6.65 -19.44 -6.14
CA ALA A 13 -6.65 -19.41 -4.68
C ALA A 13 -5.83 -20.54 -4.05
N THR A 14 -5.85 -21.73 -4.68
CA THR A 14 -5.05 -22.88 -4.23
C THR A 14 -3.57 -22.70 -4.60
N ALA A 15 -3.27 -22.14 -5.79
CA ALA A 15 -1.91 -21.86 -6.23
C ALA A 15 -1.22 -20.73 -5.45
N LEU A 16 -1.98 -19.75 -4.96
CA LEU A 16 -1.48 -18.69 -4.07
C LEU A 16 -1.24 -19.17 -2.62
N GLY A 17 -1.59 -20.40 -2.27
CA GLY A 17 -1.44 -20.89 -0.89
C GLY A 17 -2.27 -20.08 0.10
N TRP A 18 -3.53 -19.77 -0.24
CA TRP A 18 -4.41 -18.94 0.57
C TRP A 18 -4.74 -19.63 1.92
N THR A 19 -3.98 -19.30 2.96
CA THR A 19 -4.15 -19.81 4.33
C THR A 19 -4.86 -18.79 5.22
N ARG A 20 -5.41 -19.22 6.38
CA ARG A 20 -5.95 -18.28 7.38
C ARG A 20 -4.93 -17.22 7.79
N SER A 21 -3.65 -17.58 7.87
CA SER A 21 -2.55 -16.66 8.19
C SER A 21 -2.37 -15.59 7.10
N SER A 22 -2.52 -15.96 5.82
CA SER A 22 -2.48 -15.02 4.70
C SER A 22 -3.60 -13.97 4.81
N TYR A 23 -4.79 -14.37 5.26
CA TYR A 23 -5.89 -13.44 5.51
C TYR A 23 -5.59 -12.43 6.62
N PHE A 24 -4.97 -12.88 7.73
CA PHE A 24 -4.55 -11.98 8.82
C PHE A 24 -3.49 -10.98 8.38
N LEU A 25 -2.48 -11.43 7.63
CA LEU A 25 -1.43 -10.55 7.11
C LEU A 25 -1.98 -9.51 6.13
N ILE A 26 -2.85 -9.93 5.20
CA ILE A 26 -3.52 -9.01 4.27
C ILE A 26 -4.41 -8.02 5.03
N SER A 27 -5.15 -8.48 6.03
CA SER A 27 -5.99 -7.59 6.84
C SER A 27 -5.16 -6.56 7.60
N GLY A 28 -4.03 -6.96 8.19
CA GLY A 28 -3.10 -6.06 8.84
C GLY A 28 -2.54 -5.02 7.88
N PHE A 29 -2.07 -5.47 6.71
CA PHE A 29 -1.57 -4.59 5.65
C PHE A 29 -2.62 -3.57 5.20
N VAL A 30 -3.86 -4.00 4.92
CA VAL A 30 -4.96 -3.12 4.51
C VAL A 30 -5.32 -2.14 5.63
N ALA A 31 -5.35 -2.58 6.89
CA ALA A 31 -5.58 -1.69 8.03
C ALA A 31 -4.48 -0.63 8.16
N THR A 32 -3.21 -1.01 7.99
CA THR A 32 -2.08 -0.07 7.97
C THR A 32 -2.23 0.95 6.83
N LEU A 33 -2.57 0.51 5.61
CA LEU A 33 -2.83 1.43 4.50
C LEU A 33 -3.96 2.40 4.80
N PHE A 34 -5.05 1.93 5.43
CA PHE A 34 -6.17 2.77 5.83
C PHE A 34 -5.74 3.86 6.81
N VAL A 35 -4.95 3.51 7.83
CA VAL A 35 -4.40 4.48 8.79
C VAL A 35 -3.52 5.50 8.09
N ILE A 36 -2.63 5.07 7.18
CA ILE A 36 -1.79 5.99 6.40
C ILE A 36 -2.66 6.97 5.62
N VAL A 37 -3.66 6.50 4.88
CA VAL A 37 -4.54 7.39 4.10
C VAL A 37 -5.27 8.38 5.00
N VAL A 38 -5.87 7.92 6.10
CA VAL A 38 -6.64 8.80 7.01
C VAL A 38 -5.76 9.86 7.65
N VAL A 39 -4.59 9.49 8.16
CA VAL A 39 -3.68 10.41 8.84
C VAL A 39 -3.06 11.42 7.87
N TRP A 40 -2.73 10.99 6.65
CA TRP A 40 -2.05 11.82 5.66
C TRP A 40 -2.98 12.56 4.70
N TRP A 41 -4.29 12.25 4.71
CA TRP A 41 -5.29 12.95 3.90
C TRP A 41 -5.26 14.48 3.98
N PRO A 42 -5.21 15.13 5.17
CA PRO A 42 -5.13 16.58 5.24
C PRO A 42 -3.91 17.14 4.51
N LEU A 43 -2.74 16.53 4.70
CA LEU A 43 -1.51 16.94 4.01
C LEU A 43 -1.63 16.76 2.48
N ALA A 44 -2.23 15.66 2.03
CA ALA A 44 -2.47 15.42 0.62
C ALA A 44 -3.39 16.49 0.02
N ARG A 45 -4.43 16.92 0.74
CA ARG A 45 -5.29 18.01 0.26
C ARG A 45 -4.54 19.33 0.12
N ASP A 46 -3.74 19.68 1.11
CA ASP A 46 -2.96 20.92 1.07
C ASP A 46 -1.97 20.88 -0.10
N ALA A 47 -1.27 19.76 -0.29
CA ALA A 47 -0.35 19.57 -1.42
C ALA A 47 -1.07 19.64 -2.78
N LEU A 48 -2.27 19.04 -2.91
CA LEU A 48 -3.04 19.03 -4.17
C LEU A 48 -3.53 20.42 -4.58
N VAL A 49 -3.78 21.33 -3.63
CA VAL A 49 -4.21 22.70 -3.93
C VAL A 49 -3.12 23.50 -4.64
N TYR A 50 -1.84 23.23 -4.34
CA TYR A 50 -0.71 23.93 -4.95
C TYR A 50 -0.26 23.34 -6.29
N ILE A 51 -0.84 22.23 -6.73
CA ILE A 51 -0.45 21.58 -7.98
C ILE A 51 -1.02 22.34 -9.18
N ASP A 52 -0.09 22.83 -9.99
CA ASP A 52 -0.34 23.37 -11.32
C ASP A 52 -0.17 22.26 -12.36
N TRP A 53 -1.29 21.78 -12.90
CA TRP A 53 -1.32 20.73 -13.92
C TRP A 53 -0.69 21.13 -15.26
N SER A 54 -0.42 22.42 -15.48
CA SER A 54 0.26 22.92 -16.68
C SER A 54 1.79 22.80 -16.59
N ARG A 55 2.33 22.53 -15.40
CA ARG A 55 3.77 22.40 -15.13
C ARG A 55 4.17 20.94 -14.91
N PRO A 56 5.43 20.57 -15.17
CA PRO A 56 5.90 19.22 -14.89
C PRO A 56 5.83 18.91 -13.39
N LEU A 57 5.23 17.77 -13.03
CA LEU A 57 4.98 17.36 -11.65
C LEU A 57 6.27 17.18 -10.83
N TRP A 58 7.37 16.78 -11.46
CA TRP A 58 8.66 16.51 -10.79
C TRP A 58 9.29 17.76 -10.14
N LEU A 59 8.97 18.96 -10.65
CA LEU A 59 9.40 20.23 -10.06
C LEU A 59 8.51 20.69 -8.91
N GLN A 60 7.30 20.14 -8.82
CA GLN A 60 6.28 20.53 -7.85
C GLN A 60 6.23 19.58 -6.66
N ILE A 61 6.83 18.40 -6.78
CA ILE A 61 6.92 17.42 -5.71
C ILE A 61 7.85 17.93 -4.61
N ASP A 62 7.38 17.77 -3.38
CA ASP A 62 8.17 18.03 -2.19
C ASP A 62 9.20 16.90 -1.98
N TRP A 63 10.39 17.12 -2.52
CA TRP A 63 11.53 16.21 -2.40
C TRP A 63 12.01 16.03 -0.97
N LEU A 64 11.84 17.04 -0.11
CA LEU A 64 12.23 16.98 1.29
C LEU A 64 11.28 16.07 2.07
N LEU A 65 9.98 16.23 1.85
CA LEU A 65 8.96 15.33 2.39
C LEU A 65 9.20 13.89 1.95
N LEU A 66 9.40 13.66 0.64
CA LEU A 66 9.64 12.32 0.10
C LEU A 66 10.89 11.67 0.69
N SER A 67 11.99 12.43 0.80
CA SER A 67 13.27 11.92 1.31
C SER A 67 13.21 11.62 2.80
N ILE A 68 12.57 12.47 3.60
CA ILE A 68 12.40 12.23 5.05
C ILE A 68 11.48 11.04 5.28
N PHE A 69 10.39 10.93 4.52
CA PHE A 69 9.51 9.77 4.60
C PHE A 69 10.24 8.46 4.26
N ALA A 70 11.04 8.46 3.19
CA ALA A 70 11.85 7.31 2.80
C ALA A 70 12.90 6.96 3.86
N ALA A 71 13.61 7.97 4.40
CA ALA A 71 14.60 7.79 5.46
C ALA A 71 13.98 7.23 6.73
N MET A 72 12.86 7.79 7.21
CA MET A 72 12.14 7.25 8.37
C MET A 72 11.65 5.84 8.13
N SER A 73 11.07 5.55 6.96
CA SER A 73 10.62 4.20 6.60
C SER A 73 11.77 3.20 6.61
N LEU A 74 12.93 3.58 6.06
CA LEU A 74 14.13 2.76 6.07
C LEU A 74 14.68 2.59 7.48
N LEU A 75 14.68 3.63 8.32
CA LEU A 75 15.12 3.53 9.72
C LEU A 75 14.20 2.63 10.56
N ILE A 76 12.89 2.67 10.32
CA ILE A 76 11.91 1.82 11.03
C ILE A 76 12.05 0.35 10.59
N THR A 77 12.34 0.10 9.31
CA THR A 77 12.47 -1.26 8.77
C THR A 77 13.89 -1.82 8.84
N ALA A 78 14.92 -0.99 8.95
CA ALA A 78 16.30 -1.41 9.10
C ALA A 78 16.47 -2.15 10.44
N GLY A 79 16.77 -3.44 10.36
CA GLY A 79 16.88 -4.30 11.54
C GLY A 79 15.54 -4.80 12.08
N ALA A 80 14.43 -4.59 11.37
CA ALA A 80 13.18 -5.27 11.69
C ALA A 80 13.33 -6.77 11.37
N ASP A 81 13.23 -7.62 12.39
CA ASP A 81 13.15 -9.07 12.27
C ASP A 81 11.68 -9.47 12.51
N LEU A 82 11.10 -10.22 11.56
CA LEU A 82 9.68 -10.63 11.55
C LEU A 82 9.53 -12.07 12.02
#